data_AF-A0A820TU44-F1
#
_entry.id   AF-A0A820TU44-F1
#
_cell.length_a   1.000
_cell.length_b   1.000
_cell.length_c   1.000
_cell.angle_alpha   90.00
_cell.angle_beta   90.00
_cell.angle_gamma   90.00
#
_symmetry.space_group_name_H-M   'P 1'
#
loop_
_entity.id
_entity.type
_entity.pdbx_description
1 polymer ?
#
loop_
_entity_poly.entity_id
_entity_poly.type
_entity_poly.pdbx_seq_one_letter_code
_entity_poly.pdbx_strand_id
1 'polypeptide(L)'
;DEGKSKRERGPKYTEGWVEFKSKRDAKLIAKQLNNQQVGGRRRTPWYDEIWNIKYLSKFRWAHLHERFQYENEVRKKRLRQEVLQAKREASLYIENVEKGRKLRKLERKMKNSSEDINIRDWHYDQQDPHEAAAQRKNKKKQQQQQSTGLTENLLKQIFPS
;
A
#
# COMPACT_ATOMS: atom_id res chain seq x y z
N ASP A 1 0.00 -37.43 -39.00
CA ASP A 1 -0.86 -37.54 -37.82
C ASP A 1 -0.41 -36.52 -36.78
N GLU A 2 -1.04 -35.35 -36.81
CA GLU A 2 -0.62 -34.18 -36.04
C GLU A 2 -1.11 -34.25 -34.58
N GLY A 3 -0.21 -33.83 -33.69
CA GLY A 3 -0.34 -33.96 -32.24
C GLY A 3 -1.54 -33.20 -31.68
N LYS A 4 -2.48 -33.93 -31.08
CA LYS A 4 -3.55 -33.37 -30.27
C LYS A 4 -2.94 -32.72 -29.01
N SER A 5 -3.00 -31.39 -28.95
CA SER A 5 -2.61 -30.61 -27.78
C SER A 5 -3.34 -31.12 -26.54
N LYS A 6 -2.59 -31.60 -25.55
CA LYS A 6 -3.09 -32.00 -24.24
C LYS A 6 -3.70 -30.74 -23.62
N ARG A 7 -5.04 -30.63 -23.57
CA ARG A 7 -5.71 -29.55 -22.83
C ARG A 7 -5.18 -29.59 -21.41
N GLU A 8 -4.42 -28.58 -21.03
CA GLU A 8 -3.94 -28.42 -19.66
C GLU A 8 -5.18 -28.35 -18.77
N ARG A 9 -5.41 -29.44 -18.03
CA ARG A 9 -6.48 -29.47 -17.03
C ARG A 9 -6.08 -28.42 -16.02
N GLY A 10 -6.93 -27.41 -15.83
CA GLY A 10 -6.67 -26.26 -14.96
C GLY A 10 -6.16 -26.64 -13.57
N PRO A 11 -5.69 -25.66 -12.80
CA PRO A 11 -5.06 -25.91 -11.51
C PRO A 11 -5.93 -26.82 -10.64
N LYS A 12 -5.36 -27.96 -10.25
CA LYS A 12 -5.99 -28.89 -9.31
C LYS A 12 -5.75 -28.33 -7.91
N TYR A 13 -6.78 -27.73 -7.34
CA TYR A 13 -6.77 -27.38 -5.93
C TYR A 13 -6.87 -28.66 -5.10
N THR A 14 -5.99 -28.80 -4.11
CA THR A 14 -6.00 -29.95 -3.19
C THR A 14 -6.88 -29.72 -1.98
N GLU A 15 -7.15 -28.45 -1.64
CA GLU A 15 -7.86 -28.03 -0.44
C GLU A 15 -8.74 -26.80 -0.71
N GLY A 16 -9.75 -26.59 0.12
CA GLY A 16 -10.68 -25.47 0.01
C GLY A 16 -11.37 -25.14 1.33
N TRP A 17 -11.98 -23.95 1.38
CA TRP A 17 -12.67 -23.44 2.56
C TRP A 17 -14.15 -23.22 2.26
N VAL A 18 -15.01 -23.55 3.22
CA VAL A 18 -16.46 -23.32 3.14
C VAL A 18 -16.91 -22.60 4.41
N GLU A 19 -17.59 -21.47 4.27
CA GLU A 19 -18.16 -20.70 5.37
C GLU A 19 -19.66 -20.93 5.48
N PHE A 20 -20.14 -21.20 6.69
CA PHE A 20 -21.55 -21.44 6.98
C PHE A 20 -22.12 -20.30 7.83
N LYS A 21 -23.36 -19.89 7.54
CA LYS A 21 -24.08 -18.90 8.37
C LYS A 21 -24.44 -19.43 9.76
N SER A 22 -24.77 -20.72 9.85
CA SER A 22 -25.18 -21.40 11.09
C SER A 22 -24.09 -22.34 11.59
N LYS A 23 -23.71 -22.20 12.87
CA LYS A 23 -22.78 -23.11 13.54
C LYS A 23 -23.31 -24.54 13.65
N ARG A 24 -24.64 -24.70 13.77
CA ARG A 24 -25.26 -26.03 13.90
C ARG A 24 -25.06 -26.82 12.61
N ASP A 25 -25.33 -26.19 11.47
CA ASP A 25 -25.22 -26.79 10.14
C ASP A 25 -23.75 -27.13 9.85
N ALA A 26 -22.83 -26.21 10.15
CA ALA A 26 -21.40 -26.44 9.96
C ALA A 26 -20.90 -27.69 10.72
N LYS A 27 -21.33 -27.86 11.98
CA LYS A 27 -20.99 -29.03 12.79
C LYS A 27 -21.64 -30.31 12.26
N LEU A 28 -22.91 -30.23 11.87
CA LEU A 28 -23.66 -31.37 11.35
C LEU A 28 -23.01 -31.89 10.07
N ILE A 29 -22.76 -31.00 9.11
CA ILE A 29 -22.12 -31.32 7.83
C ILE A 29 -20.70 -31.87 8.05
N ALA A 30 -19.89 -31.24 8.91
CA ALA A 30 -18.56 -31.76 9.21
C ALA A 30 -18.62 -33.18 9.80
N LYS A 31 -19.58 -33.47 10.69
CA LYS A 31 -19.75 -34.81 11.25
C LYS A 31 -20.27 -35.82 10.22
N GLN A 32 -21.19 -35.41 9.35
CA GLN A 32 -21.84 -36.28 8.39
C GLN A 32 -20.94 -36.59 7.19
N LEU A 33 -20.27 -35.58 6.62
CA LEU A 33 -19.47 -35.75 5.41
C LEU A 33 -18.05 -36.22 5.68
N ASN A 34 -17.46 -35.91 6.85
CA ASN A 34 -16.09 -36.33 7.11
C ASN A 34 -15.97 -37.86 7.08
N ASN A 35 -14.96 -38.35 6.36
CA ASN A 35 -14.72 -39.76 6.06
C ASN A 35 -15.82 -40.45 5.22
N GLN A 36 -16.70 -39.69 4.56
CA GLN A 36 -17.62 -40.24 3.58
C GLN A 36 -17.03 -40.15 2.18
N GLN A 37 -17.41 -41.09 1.32
CA GLN A 37 -17.11 -41.03 -0.10
C GLN A 37 -17.76 -39.78 -0.72
N VAL A 38 -17.03 -39.08 -1.59
CA VAL A 38 -17.55 -37.90 -2.30
C VAL A 38 -18.74 -38.28 -3.16
N GLY A 39 -18.66 -39.42 -3.84
CA GLY A 39 -19.73 -40.00 -4.62
C GLY A 39 -19.98 -39.24 -5.94
N GLY A 40 -21.25 -39.19 -6.36
CA GLY A 40 -21.64 -38.64 -7.66
C GLY A 40 -21.70 -39.71 -8.76
N ARG A 41 -21.42 -39.33 -10.01
CA ARG A 41 -21.45 -40.29 -11.13
C ARG A 41 -20.18 -41.13 -11.10
N ARG A 42 -20.30 -42.45 -11.24
CA ARG A 42 -19.16 -43.39 -11.21
C ARG A 42 -17.99 -43.05 -12.16
N ARG A 43 -18.24 -42.26 -13.20
CA ARG A 43 -17.22 -41.83 -14.18
C ARG A 43 -16.49 -40.53 -13.78
N THR A 44 -16.87 -39.85 -12.71
CA THR A 44 -16.17 -38.64 -12.25
C THR A 44 -14.86 -38.99 -11.55
N PRO A 45 -13.78 -38.20 -11.74
CA PRO A 45 -12.47 -38.48 -11.15
C PRO A 45 -12.46 -38.65 -9.62
N TRP A 46 -13.34 -37.92 -8.93
CA TRP A 46 -13.43 -37.90 -7.47
C TRP A 46 -14.46 -38.88 -6.90
N TYR A 47 -15.03 -39.77 -7.71
CA TYR A 47 -16.09 -40.68 -7.25
C TYR A 47 -15.63 -41.52 -6.05
N ASP A 48 -14.42 -42.08 -6.12
CA ASP A 48 -13.82 -42.91 -5.07
C ASP A 48 -13.00 -42.11 -4.03
N GLU A 49 -12.96 -40.78 -4.14
CA GLU A 49 -12.28 -39.94 -3.15
C GLU A 49 -13.10 -39.84 -1.86
N ILE A 50 -12.40 -39.58 -0.75
CA ILE A 50 -12.98 -39.47 0.59
C ILE A 50 -12.91 -38.01 1.04
N TRP A 51 -14.02 -37.49 1.56
CA TRP A 51 -14.06 -36.18 2.20
C TRP A 51 -13.21 -36.16 3.47
N ASN A 52 -12.28 -35.21 3.55
CA ASN A 52 -11.56 -34.85 4.77
C ASN A 52 -11.95 -33.42 5.16
N ILE A 53 -12.85 -33.28 6.13
CA ILE A 53 -13.45 -31.99 6.50
C ILE A 53 -13.41 -31.81 8.02
N LYS A 54 -12.92 -30.64 8.46
CA LYS A 54 -12.87 -30.26 9.87
C LYS A 54 -13.66 -28.97 10.12
N TYR A 55 -14.51 -28.99 11.13
CA TYR A 55 -15.13 -27.75 11.63
C TYR A 55 -14.12 -26.93 12.43
N LEU A 56 -13.94 -25.67 12.06
CA LEU A 56 -13.14 -24.71 12.83
C LEU A 56 -14.05 -23.72 13.54
N SER A 57 -13.98 -23.70 14.87
CA SER A 57 -14.77 -22.77 15.68
C SER A 57 -14.14 -21.38 15.69
N LYS A 58 -14.99 -20.33 15.72
CA LYS A 58 -14.55 -18.92 15.76
C LYS A 58 -13.67 -18.52 14.57
N PHE A 59 -13.71 -19.28 13.49
CA PHE A 59 -12.97 -19.02 12.27
C PHE A 59 -13.90 -18.39 11.23
N ARG A 60 -13.43 -17.37 10.53
CA ARG A 60 -14.17 -16.61 9.50
C ARG A 60 -13.31 -16.46 8.27
N TRP A 61 -13.93 -16.18 7.13
CA TRP A 61 -13.18 -15.96 5.87
C TRP A 61 -12.11 -14.87 6.00
N ALA A 62 -12.38 -13.82 6.78
CA ALA A 62 -11.42 -12.75 7.07
C ALA A 62 -10.09 -13.28 7.65
N HIS A 63 -10.14 -14.31 8.51
CA HIS A 63 -8.93 -14.86 9.14
C HIS A 63 -8.04 -15.63 8.15
N LEU A 64 -8.59 -16.12 7.02
CA LEU A 64 -7.78 -16.73 5.96
C LEU A 64 -6.87 -15.71 5.29
N HIS A 65 -7.38 -14.50 5.12
CA HIS A 65 -6.67 -13.46 4.43
C HIS A 65 -5.91 -12.52 5.38
N GLU A 66 -6.20 -12.56 6.68
CA GLU A 66 -5.61 -11.68 7.69
C GLU A 66 -4.07 -11.73 7.71
N ARG A 67 -3.49 -12.93 7.81
CA ARG A 67 -2.02 -13.09 7.79
C ARG A 67 -1.42 -12.59 6.49
N PHE A 68 -2.01 -12.97 5.36
CA PHE A 68 -1.55 -12.55 4.03
C PHE A 68 -1.63 -11.04 3.85
N GLN A 69 -2.72 -10.42 4.29
CA GLN A 69 -2.91 -8.97 4.22
C GLN A 69 -1.93 -8.24 5.13
N TYR A 70 -1.76 -8.71 6.36
CA TYR A 70 -0.78 -8.14 7.28
C TYR A 70 0.63 -8.19 6.69
N GLU A 71 1.07 -9.34 6.18
CA GLU A 71 2.40 -9.50 5.56
C GLU A 71 2.56 -8.58 4.34
N ASN A 72 1.53 -8.47 3.50
CA ASN A 72 1.52 -7.58 2.33
C ASN A 72 1.55 -6.09 2.73
N GLU A 73 0.78 -5.69 3.73
CA GLU A 73 0.75 -4.33 4.27
C GLU A 73 2.07 -3.94 4.90
N VAL A 74 2.68 -4.84 5.69
CA VAL A 74 4.01 -4.64 6.27
C VAL A 74 5.04 -4.47 5.15
N ARG A 75 5.01 -5.32 4.12
CA ARG A 75 5.91 -5.20 2.96
C ARG A 75 5.73 -3.88 2.21
N LYS A 76 4.49 -3.49 1.92
CA LYS A 76 4.16 -2.20 1.28
C LYS A 76 4.62 -1.02 2.12
N LYS A 77 4.46 -1.08 3.44
CA LYS A 77 4.88 -0.03 4.36
C LYS A 77 6.40 0.12 4.39
N ARG A 78 7.15 -0.98 4.47
CA ARG A 78 8.62 -0.99 4.39
C ARG A 78 9.11 -0.38 3.08
N LEU A 79 8.58 -0.84 1.94
CA LEU A 79 8.93 -0.29 0.63
C LEU A 79 8.65 1.22 0.55
N ARG A 80 7.50 1.68 1.05
CA ARG A 80 7.19 3.11 1.08
C ARG A 80 8.17 3.89 1.95
N GLN A 81 8.59 3.34 3.10
CA GLN A 81 9.57 3.98 3.96
C GLN A 81 10.94 4.09 3.29
N GLU A 82 11.41 3.02 2.64
CA GLU A 82 12.66 3.02 1.88
C GLU A 82 12.63 4.04 0.75
N VAL A 83 11.55 4.07 -0.04
CA VAL A 83 11.37 5.06 -1.12
C VAL A 83 11.35 6.49 -0.57
N LEU A 84 10.68 6.72 0.56
CA LEU A 84 10.63 8.04 1.19
C LEU A 84 12.01 8.47 1.73
N GLN A 85 12.79 7.54 2.26
CA GLN A 85 14.16 7.79 2.70
C GLN A 85 15.05 8.18 1.52
N ALA A 86 15.06 7.36 0.47
CA ALA A 86 15.84 7.65 -0.75
C ALA A 86 15.45 8.99 -1.38
N LYS A 87 14.15 9.32 -1.42
CA LYS A 87 13.68 10.64 -1.88
C LYS A 87 14.20 11.78 -1.01
N ARG A 88 14.19 11.62 0.32
CA ARG A 88 14.71 12.64 1.24
C ARG A 88 16.20 12.87 1.01
N GLU A 89 16.98 11.80 0.91
CA GLU A 89 18.43 11.86 0.68
C GLU A 89 18.75 12.50 -0.68
N ALA A 90 18.02 12.12 -1.74
CA ALA A 90 18.18 12.72 -3.07
C ALA A 90 17.84 14.22 -3.08
N SER A 91 16.74 14.62 -2.42
CA SER A 91 16.36 16.02 -2.30
C SER A 91 17.41 16.85 -1.55
N LEU A 92 17.96 16.31 -0.46
CA LEU A 92 19.04 16.95 0.29
C LEU A 92 20.32 17.07 -0.55
N TYR A 93 20.65 16.04 -1.34
CA TYR A 93 21.80 16.09 -2.24
C TYR A 93 21.65 17.18 -3.30
N ILE A 94 20.49 17.28 -3.96
CA ILE A 94 20.21 18.32 -4.96
C ILE A 94 20.33 19.70 -4.32
N GLU A 95 19.73 19.91 -3.15
CA GLU A 95 19.80 21.19 -2.42
C GLU A 95 21.26 21.58 -2.09
N ASN A 96 22.06 20.63 -1.60
CA ASN A 96 23.46 20.87 -1.27
C ASN A 96 24.31 21.16 -2.52
N VAL A 97 24.06 20.48 -3.64
CA VAL A 97 24.74 20.75 -4.91
C VAL A 97 24.38 22.14 -5.43
N GLU A 98 23.12 22.56 -5.34
CA GLU A 98 22.69 23.90 -5.73
C GLU A 98 23.30 24.98 -4.84
N LYS A 99 23.30 24.79 -3.51
CA LYS A 99 24.00 25.67 -2.56
C LYS A 99 25.48 25.78 -2.91
N GLY A 100 26.16 24.66 -3.14
CA GLY A 100 27.57 24.65 -3.56
C GLY A 100 27.83 25.35 -4.90
N ARG A 101 26.91 25.21 -5.88
CA ARG A 101 26.99 25.96 -7.15
C ARG A 101 26.83 27.47 -6.95
N LYS A 102 25.90 27.89 -6.07
CA LYS A 102 25.70 29.31 -5.72
C LYS A 102 26.95 29.89 -5.02
N LEU A 103 27.50 29.17 -4.05
CA LEU A 103 28.73 29.56 -3.34
C LEU A 103 29.91 29.73 -4.31
N ARG A 104 30.17 28.75 -5.19
CA ARG A 104 31.26 28.86 -6.18
C ARG A 104 31.07 30.00 -7.17
N LYS A 105 29.83 30.30 -7.59
CA LYS A 105 29.54 31.45 -8.47
C LYS A 105 29.85 32.77 -7.75
N LEU A 106 29.50 32.87 -6.47
CA LEU A 106 29.84 34.04 -5.67
C LEU A 106 31.34 34.20 -5.50
N GLU A 107 32.05 33.14 -5.09
CA GLU A 107 33.49 33.17 -4.89
C GLU A 107 34.24 33.67 -6.15
N ARG A 108 33.80 33.22 -7.34
CA ARG A 108 34.33 33.72 -8.61
C ARG A 108 34.01 35.19 -8.87
N LYS A 109 32.82 35.67 -8.50
CA LYS A 109 32.47 37.10 -8.58
C LYS A 109 33.31 37.94 -7.62
N MET A 110 33.48 37.49 -6.38
CA MET A 110 34.34 38.15 -5.38
C MET A 110 35.80 38.23 -5.84
N LYS A 111 36.30 37.18 -6.52
CA LYS A 111 37.68 37.15 -7.01
C LYS A 111 37.91 38.01 -8.26
N ASN A 112 36.88 38.25 -9.07
CA ASN A 112 36.98 39.00 -10.32
C ASN A 112 36.57 40.49 -10.19
N SER A 113 35.86 40.87 -9.12
CA SER A 113 35.53 42.26 -8.81
C SER A 113 36.37 42.74 -7.63
N SER A 114 37.25 43.71 -7.86
CA SER A 114 37.96 44.48 -6.82
C SER A 114 37.06 45.57 -6.22
N GLU A 115 35.82 45.23 -5.89
CA GLU A 115 34.83 46.13 -5.28
C GLU A 115 34.20 45.44 -4.07
N ASP A 116 34.11 46.17 -2.96
CA ASP A 116 33.51 45.72 -1.71
C ASP A 116 32.05 45.29 -1.91
N ILE A 117 31.83 43.98 -1.99
CA ILE A 117 30.48 43.42 -2.08
C ILE A 117 29.79 43.65 -0.73
N ASN A 118 28.78 44.52 -0.75
CA ASN A 118 27.99 44.88 0.42
C ASN A 118 27.34 43.62 1.03
N ILE A 119 27.84 43.19 2.20
CA ILE A 119 27.44 41.99 2.96
C ILE A 119 25.94 42.03 3.36
N ARG A 120 25.25 43.16 3.15
CA ARG A 120 23.81 43.32 3.43
C ARG A 120 22.88 42.57 2.47
N ASP A 121 23.32 42.25 1.25
CA ASP A 121 22.54 41.42 0.31
C ASP A 121 22.72 39.91 0.60
N TRP A 122 23.55 39.58 1.59
CA TRP A 122 23.86 38.24 2.06
C TRP A 122 22.97 37.79 3.23
N HIS A 123 21.65 37.80 3.03
CA HIS A 123 20.78 36.96 3.85
C HIS A 123 20.82 35.53 3.32
N TYR A 124 21.71 34.72 3.88
CA TYR A 124 21.48 33.28 3.88
C TYR A 124 20.24 33.06 4.74
N ASP A 125 19.08 32.83 4.11
CA ASP A 125 17.90 32.35 4.82
C ASP A 125 18.23 30.98 5.43
N GLN A 126 18.90 30.98 6.58
CA GLN A 126 18.85 29.88 7.55
C GLN A 126 17.46 29.94 8.16
N GLN A 127 16.45 29.54 7.38
CA GLN A 127 15.18 29.18 7.99
C GLN A 127 15.47 28.03 8.94
N ASP A 128 15.25 28.28 10.24
CA ASP A 128 15.42 27.29 11.27
C ASP A 128 14.60 26.04 10.87
N PRO A 129 15.20 24.85 10.74
CA PRO A 129 14.51 23.66 10.23
C PRO A 129 13.21 23.35 10.98
N HIS A 130 13.14 23.73 12.27
CA HIS A 130 11.97 23.59 13.11
C HIS A 130 10.82 24.53 12.70
N GLU A 131 11.15 25.77 12.33
CA GLU A 131 10.18 26.80 11.95
C GLU A 131 9.68 26.58 10.51
N ALA A 132 10.56 26.20 9.59
CA ALA A 132 10.18 25.81 8.23
C ALA A 132 9.27 24.56 8.22
N ALA A 133 9.49 23.61 9.12
CA ALA A 133 8.63 22.44 9.29
C ALA A 133 7.24 22.82 9.84
N ALA A 134 7.16 23.77 10.78
CA ALA A 134 5.90 24.28 11.32
C ALA A 134 5.09 25.03 10.24
N GLN A 135 5.74 25.89 9.45
CA GLN A 135 5.11 26.61 8.34
C GLN A 135 4.62 25.66 7.24
N ARG A 136 5.41 24.62 6.89
CA ARG A 136 4.99 23.57 5.93
C ARG A 136 3.79 22.77 6.43
N LYS A 137 3.70 22.48 7.74
CA LYS A 137 2.54 21.82 8.35
C LYS A 137 1.30 22.72 8.30
N ASN A 138 1.43 24.02 8.60
CA ASN A 138 0.32 24.97 8.53
C ASN A 138 -0.19 25.16 7.10
N LYS A 139 0.70 25.27 6.10
CA LYS A 139 0.32 25.36 4.67
C LYS A 139 -0.46 24.12 4.20
N LYS A 140 -0.02 22.92 4.60
CA LYS A 140 -0.75 21.67 4.30
C LYS A 140 -2.13 21.63 4.97
N LYS A 141 -2.23 22.10 6.22
CA LYS A 141 -3.50 22.15 6.96
C LYS A 141 -4.50 23.12 6.31
N GLN A 142 -4.02 24.27 5.84
CA GLN A 142 -4.83 25.23 5.07
C GLN A 142 -5.29 24.68 3.72
N GLN A 143 -4.41 23.99 2.96
CA GLN A 143 -4.80 23.34 1.70
C GLN A 143 -5.84 22.23 1.91
N GLN A 144 -5.71 21.45 2.98
CA GLN A 144 -6.71 20.44 3.34
C GLN A 144 -8.07 21.08 3.67
N GLN A 145 -8.10 22.13 4.49
CA GLN A 145 -9.33 22.85 4.85
C GLN A 145 -10.03 23.49 3.63
N GLN A 146 -9.25 24.01 2.67
CA GLN A 146 -9.80 24.53 1.41
C GLN A 146 -10.39 23.42 0.55
N SER A 147 -9.70 22.27 0.44
CA SER A 147 -10.21 21.11 -0.32
C SER A 147 -11.49 20.54 0.27
N THR A 148 -11.60 20.47 1.61
CA THR A 148 -12.81 20.00 2.28
C THR A 148 -13.97 20.99 2.14
N GLY A 149 -13.70 22.29 2.21
CA GLY A 149 -14.70 23.34 1.98
C GLY A 149 -15.24 23.33 0.55
N LEU A 150 -14.39 23.04 -0.45
CA LEU A 150 -14.82 22.84 -1.84
C LEU A 150 -15.72 21.60 -2.00
N THR A 151 -15.40 20.50 -1.33
CA THR A 151 -16.24 19.29 -1.37
C THR A 151 -17.58 19.45 -0.66
N GLU A 152 -17.63 20.19 0.46
CA GLU A 152 -18.88 20.48 1.17
C GLU A 152 -19.81 21.38 0.34
N ASN A 153 -19.25 22.39 -0.35
CA ASN A 153 -20.04 23.23 -1.24
C ASN A 153 -20.61 22.44 -2.43
N LEU A 154 -19.82 21.53 -3.01
CA LEU A 154 -20.28 20.66 -4.08
C LEU A 154 -21.42 19.72 -3.61
N LEU A 155 -21.30 19.14 -2.41
CA LEU A 155 -22.33 18.28 -1.83
C LEU A 155 -23.66 19.00 -1.61
N LYS A 156 -23.63 20.25 -1.14
CA LYS A 156 -24.83 21.09 -0.96
C LYS A 156 -25.53 21.44 -2.29
N GLN A 157 -24.78 21.49 -3.39
CA GLN A 157 -25.31 21.80 -4.72
C GLN A 157 -25.94 20.58 -5.40
N ILE A 158 -25.45 19.37 -5.10
CA ILE A 158 -25.96 18.11 -5.67
C ILE A 158 -27.17 17.57 -4.91
N PHE A 159 -27.26 17.84 -3.59
CA PHE A 159 -28.40 17.45 -2.75
C PHE A 159 -29.04 18.69 -2.09
N PRO A 160 -29.91 19.43 -2.81
CA PRO A 160 -30.74 20.45 -2.19
C PRO A 160 -31.81 19.76 -1.32
N SER A 161 -32.02 20.29 -0.11
CA SER A 161 -33.11 19.85 0.78
C SER A 161 -34.49 20.14 0.20
#